data_AF-A0A956ZTV9-F1
#
_entry.id   AF-A0A956ZTV9-F1
#
_cell.length_a   1.000
_cell.length_b   1.000
_cell.length_c   1.000
_cell.angle_alpha   90.00
_cell.angle_beta   90.00
_cell.angle_gamma   90.00
#
_symmetry.space_group_name_H-M   'P 1'
#
loop_
_entity.id
_entity.type
_entity.pdbx_description
1 polymer ?
#
loop_
_entity_poly.entity_id
_entity_poly.type
_entity_poly.pdbx_seq_one_letter_code
_entity_poly.pdbx_strand_id
1 'polypeptide(L)'
;MNTTTLTPQLILTSLTRIVHPVYGIDVVNLGTIYGIELDGEIVTITVAHASDDPTVRREVEARIESRLKFRHPGLFAVRFDISNDPPWREDFITAEGRLQLINPLPDTDEETTTTDLMETLKYVVDPEVGVNIVDLGLVYDVDLTDTHAVITMTLTTPGCPLHATIEEAARRVIETRHPAITAIDVNLVWEPPWDTEMITDEGRKALGW
;
A
#
# COMPACT_ATOMS: atom_id res chain seq x y z
N MET A 1 19.46 5.27 21.13
CA MET A 1 18.82 5.29 19.78
C MET A 1 19.46 4.17 19.00
N ASN A 2 18.71 3.11 18.68
CA ASN A 2 19.23 2.04 17.83
C ASN A 2 19.38 2.60 16.42
N THR A 3 20.60 2.89 15.99
CA THR A 3 20.88 3.11 14.57
C THR A 3 20.77 1.75 13.90
N THR A 4 19.64 1.48 13.25
CA THR A 4 19.50 0.29 12.40
C THR A 4 20.59 0.35 11.34
N THR A 5 21.52 -0.59 11.38
CA THR A 5 22.59 -0.69 10.38
C THR A 5 21.96 -0.89 9.02
N LEU A 6 22.33 -0.03 8.06
CA LEU A 6 21.87 -0.14 6.68
C LEU A 6 22.36 -1.48 6.08
N THR A 7 21.48 -2.23 5.42
CA THR A 7 21.83 -3.50 4.77
C THR A 7 21.26 -3.53 3.34
N PRO A 8 21.85 -4.31 2.42
CA PRO A 8 21.30 -4.46 1.08
C PRO A 8 19.84 -4.94 1.10
N GLN A 9 19.48 -5.82 2.02
CA GLN A 9 18.11 -6.30 2.19
C GLN A 9 17.16 -5.19 2.61
N LEU A 10 17.58 -4.31 3.54
CA LEU A 10 16.76 -3.18 3.98
C LEU A 10 16.53 -2.17 2.85
N ILE A 11 17.55 -1.93 2.02
CA ILE A 11 17.41 -1.13 0.80
C ILE A 11 16.44 -1.79 -0.16
N LEU A 12 16.60 -3.08 -0.47
CA LEU A 12 15.71 -3.81 -1.36
C LEU A 12 14.25 -3.73 -0.91
N THR A 13 13.99 -3.94 0.39
CA THR A 13 12.65 -3.79 0.98
C THR A 13 12.12 -2.36 0.83
N SER A 14 12.98 -1.35 0.91
CA SER A 14 12.58 0.06 0.74
C SER A 14 12.20 0.43 -0.69
N LEU A 15 12.68 -0.33 -1.68
CA LEU A 15 12.34 -0.16 -3.10
C LEU A 15 10.98 -0.75 -3.45
N THR A 16 10.40 -1.58 -2.58
CA THR A 16 9.09 -2.17 -2.84
C THR A 16 8.00 -1.09 -3.01
N ARG A 17 7.07 -1.39 -3.93
CA ARG A 17 5.95 -0.55 -4.37
C ARG A 17 6.34 0.69 -5.17
N ILE A 18 7.58 0.84 -5.62
CA ILE A 18 7.88 1.82 -6.65
C ILE A 18 7.37 1.24 -7.96
N VAL A 19 6.25 1.75 -8.47
CA VAL A 19 5.59 1.19 -9.64
C VAL A 19 6.28 1.68 -10.91
N HIS A 20 6.63 0.76 -11.81
CA HIS A 20 7.15 1.12 -13.12
C HIS A 20 6.01 1.65 -14.00
N PRO A 21 6.08 2.88 -14.53
CA PRO A 21 4.94 3.57 -15.14
C PRO A 21 4.41 2.90 -16.42
N VAL A 22 5.26 2.14 -17.12
CA VAL A 22 4.86 1.37 -18.31
C VAL A 22 4.20 0.03 -17.97
N TYR A 23 4.65 -0.63 -16.90
CA TYR A 23 4.25 -2.02 -16.61
C TYR A 23 3.20 -2.10 -15.50
N GLY A 24 3.05 -1.07 -14.66
CA GLY A 24 2.17 -1.12 -13.49
C GLY A 24 2.63 -2.13 -12.42
N ILE A 25 3.87 -2.59 -12.51
CA ILE A 25 4.50 -3.55 -11.59
C ILE A 25 5.54 -2.81 -10.76
N ASP A 26 5.61 -3.14 -9.47
CA ASP A 26 6.71 -2.76 -8.59
C ASP A 26 8.08 -3.14 -9.19
N VAL A 27 9.05 -2.22 -9.16
CA VAL A 27 10.38 -2.39 -9.78
C VAL A 27 11.15 -3.61 -9.26
N VAL A 28 10.96 -3.99 -8.00
CA VAL A 28 11.59 -5.20 -7.45
C VAL A 28 10.99 -6.45 -8.10
N ASN A 29 9.66 -6.51 -8.16
CA ASN A 29 8.91 -7.62 -8.74
C ASN A 29 8.96 -7.68 -10.27
N LEU A 30 9.22 -6.55 -10.93
CA LEU A 30 9.52 -6.44 -12.36
C LEU A 30 10.88 -7.07 -12.72
N GLY A 31 11.73 -7.32 -11.71
CA GLY A 31 13.05 -7.91 -11.89
C GLY A 31 14.08 -6.94 -12.47
N THR A 32 13.92 -5.63 -12.24
CA THR A 32 14.86 -4.62 -12.74
C THR A 32 16.03 -4.36 -11.79
N ILE A 33 15.96 -4.80 -10.53
CA ILE A 33 17.00 -4.60 -9.51
C ILE A 33 17.91 -5.84 -9.44
N TYR A 34 19.19 -5.69 -9.81
CA TYR A 34 20.16 -6.81 -9.92
C TYR A 34 21.21 -6.80 -8.82
N GLY A 35 21.49 -5.64 -8.25
CA GLY A 35 22.57 -5.45 -7.30
C GLY A 35 22.30 -4.27 -6.41
N ILE A 36 22.67 -4.40 -5.14
CA ILE A 36 22.68 -3.33 -4.17
C ILE A 36 24.01 -3.41 -3.43
N GLU A 37 24.82 -2.38 -3.60
CA GLU A 37 26.11 -2.24 -2.93
C GLU A 37 26.07 -1.04 -1.99
N LEU A 38 26.66 -1.21 -0.81
CA LEU A 38 26.75 -0.17 0.21
C LEU A 38 28.22 0.21 0.44
N ASP A 39 28.51 1.49 0.33
CA ASP A 39 29.79 2.09 0.69
C ASP A 39 29.56 3.25 1.65
N GLY A 40 29.51 2.94 2.94
CA GLY A 40 29.14 3.89 3.99
C GLY A 40 27.72 4.42 3.81
N GLU A 41 27.59 5.71 3.53
CA GLU A 41 26.33 6.43 3.32
C GLU A 41 25.92 6.50 1.85
N ILE A 42 26.61 5.76 0.97
CA ILE A 42 26.35 5.70 -0.47
C ILE A 42 25.74 4.34 -0.81
N VAL A 43 24.61 4.37 -1.50
CA VAL A 43 23.98 3.18 -2.10
C VAL A 43 24.21 3.21 -3.60
N THR A 44 24.74 2.12 -4.16
CA THR A 44 24.77 1.89 -5.61
C THR A 44 23.77 0.79 -5.96
N ILE A 45 22.85 1.08 -6.87
CA ILE A 45 21.83 0.12 -7.34
C ILE A 45 22.16 -0.25 -8.78
N THR A 46 22.41 -1.53 -9.02
CA THR A 46 22.53 -2.06 -10.37
C THR A 46 21.14 -2.33 -10.92
N VAL A 47 20.78 -1.65 -12.00
CA VAL A 47 19.47 -1.73 -12.65
C VAL A 47 19.58 -2.20 -14.09
N ALA A 48 18.64 -3.03 -14.54
CA ALA A 48 18.39 -3.21 -15.97
C ALA A 48 17.12 -2.45 -16.35
N HIS A 49 17.13 -1.80 -17.50
CA HIS A 49 15.98 -1.03 -17.94
C HIS A 49 14.96 -1.92 -18.64
N ALA A 50 13.72 -1.91 -18.16
CA ALA A 50 12.59 -2.55 -18.83
C ALA A 50 11.98 -1.70 -19.96
N SER A 51 12.41 -0.44 -20.11
CA SER A 51 11.96 0.49 -21.16
C SER A 51 13.15 1.14 -21.86
N ASP A 52 13.03 1.38 -23.16
CA ASP A 52 14.01 2.16 -23.94
C ASP A 52 13.82 3.67 -23.84
N ASP A 53 12.72 4.13 -23.24
CA ASP A 53 12.43 5.56 -23.07
C ASP A 53 13.28 6.16 -21.93
N PRO A 54 14.21 7.10 -22.21
CA PRO A 54 15.04 7.73 -21.19
C PRO A 54 14.27 8.61 -20.19
N THR A 55 13.04 9.01 -20.52
CA THR A 55 12.14 9.74 -19.62
C THR A 55 11.63 8.82 -18.53
N VAL A 56 11.13 7.65 -18.92
CA VAL A 56 10.65 6.59 -18.01
C VAL A 56 11.78 6.14 -17.08
N ARG A 57 12.98 5.93 -17.63
CA ARG A 57 14.16 5.54 -16.84
C ARG A 57 14.47 6.54 -15.73
N ARG A 58 14.56 7.83 -16.08
CA ARG A 58 14.84 8.91 -15.12
C ARG A 58 13.74 9.05 -14.07
N GLU A 59 12.48 8.87 -14.46
CA GLU A 59 11.36 8.92 -13.53
C GLU A 59 11.48 7.81 -12.47
N VAL A 60 11.72 6.56 -12.90
CA VAL A 60 11.90 5.43 -11.99
C VAL A 60 13.11 5.65 -11.06
N GLU A 61 14.25 6.09 -11.60
CA GLU A 61 15.44 6.41 -10.82
C GLU A 61 15.18 7.52 -9.79
N ALA A 62 14.48 8.59 -10.17
CA ALA A 62 14.14 9.68 -9.27
C ALA A 62 13.20 9.24 -8.13
N ARG A 63 12.25 8.34 -8.42
CA ARG A 63 11.36 7.74 -7.41
C ARG A 63 12.15 6.86 -6.44
N ILE A 64 13.06 6.04 -6.95
CA ILE A 64 13.98 5.23 -6.14
C ILE A 64 14.84 6.12 -5.22
N GLU A 65 15.49 7.15 -5.78
CA GLU A 65 16.33 8.05 -4.99
C GLU A 65 15.52 8.76 -3.90
N SER A 66 14.36 9.32 -4.25
CA SER A 66 13.49 10.01 -3.31
C SER A 66 13.02 9.09 -2.19
N ARG A 67 12.59 7.88 -2.53
CA ARG A 67 12.13 6.88 -1.55
C ARG A 67 13.23 6.47 -0.60
N LEU A 68 14.43 6.21 -1.11
CA LEU A 68 15.57 5.80 -0.28
C LEU A 68 16.03 6.93 0.64
N LYS A 69 16.12 8.16 0.16
CA LYS A 69 16.48 9.31 1.00
C LYS A 69 15.43 9.58 2.08
N PHE A 70 14.15 9.39 1.76
CA PHE A 70 13.07 9.53 2.73
C PHE A 70 13.15 8.46 3.84
N ARG A 71 13.27 7.18 3.46
CA ARG A 71 13.31 6.07 4.42
C ARG A 71 14.63 5.95 5.17
N HIS A 72 15.72 6.46 4.59
CA HIS A 72 17.07 6.42 5.14
C HIS A 72 17.71 7.81 5.08
N PRO A 73 17.34 8.75 5.99
CA PRO A 73 17.83 10.12 5.96
C PRO A 73 19.35 10.27 6.11
N GLY A 74 20.04 9.23 6.58
CA GLY A 74 21.50 9.17 6.68
C GLY A 74 22.20 8.85 5.35
N LEU A 75 21.48 8.58 4.26
CA LEU A 75 22.09 8.38 2.94
C LEU A 75 22.58 9.72 2.37
N PHE A 76 23.86 9.76 2.05
CA PHE A 76 24.49 10.89 1.36
C PHE A 76 24.15 10.88 -0.13
N ALA A 77 24.19 9.70 -0.76
CA ALA A 77 23.95 9.58 -2.20
C ALA A 77 23.33 8.23 -2.59
N VAL A 78 22.50 8.27 -3.63
CA VAL A 78 22.03 7.08 -4.36
C VAL A 78 22.62 7.16 -5.77
N ARG A 79 23.25 6.09 -6.21
CA ARG A 79 23.87 5.95 -7.53
C ARG A 79 23.19 4.81 -8.27
N PHE A 80 23.10 4.94 -9.59
CA PHE A 80 22.58 3.90 -10.47
C PHE A 80 23.70 3.43 -11.38
N ASP A 81 23.90 2.11 -11.42
CA ASP A 81 24.74 1.44 -12.41
C ASP A 81 23.83 0.69 -13.37
N ILE A 82 23.95 1.00 -14.66
CA ILE A 82 23.05 0.42 -15.67
C ILE A 82 23.73 -0.81 -16.24
N SER A 83 23.16 -1.99 -15.96
CA SER A 83 23.57 -3.24 -16.61
C SER A 83 22.62 -3.60 -17.74
N ASN A 84 23.19 -3.90 -18.90
CA ASN A 84 22.48 -4.52 -20.03
C ASN A 84 22.85 -6.01 -20.19
N ASP A 85 23.60 -6.58 -19.24
CA ASP A 85 24.01 -7.99 -19.28
C ASP A 85 23.59 -8.71 -17.97
N PRO A 86 22.61 -9.62 -18.03
CA PRO A 86 21.79 -9.93 -19.21
C PRO A 86 20.84 -8.76 -19.57
N PRO A 87 20.40 -8.64 -20.84
CA PRO A 87 19.34 -7.71 -21.17
C PRO A 87 18.07 -8.09 -20.41
N TRP A 88 17.28 -7.10 -20.00
CA TRP A 88 16.02 -7.36 -19.29
C TRP A 88 15.07 -8.21 -20.15
N ARG A 89 14.31 -9.10 -19.48
CA ARG A 89 13.33 -9.99 -20.12
C ARG A 89 12.12 -10.19 -19.21
N GLU A 90 10.95 -10.43 -19.82
CA GLU A 90 9.69 -10.66 -19.10
C GLU A 90 9.68 -11.92 -18.20
N ASP A 91 10.56 -12.89 -18.44
CA ASP A 91 10.71 -14.06 -17.57
C ASP A 91 11.31 -13.72 -16.19
N PHE A 92 11.92 -12.54 -16.04
CA PHE A 92 12.39 -12.04 -14.74
C PHE A 92 11.27 -11.49 -13.85
N ILE A 93 10.08 -11.25 -14.41
CA ILE A 93 8.92 -10.85 -13.62
C ILE A 93 8.55 -11.98 -12.66
N THR A 94 8.61 -11.67 -11.37
CA THR A 94 8.26 -12.56 -10.25
C THR A 94 6.80 -13.03 -10.31
N ALA A 95 6.45 -14.04 -9.52
CA ALA A 95 5.05 -14.49 -9.41
C ALA A 95 4.15 -13.36 -8.89
N GLU A 96 4.61 -12.63 -7.88
CA GLU A 96 3.95 -11.45 -7.31
C GLU A 96 3.80 -10.34 -8.36
N GLY A 97 4.82 -10.07 -9.16
CA GLY A 97 4.76 -9.08 -10.24
C GLY A 97 3.74 -9.44 -11.32
N ARG A 98 3.59 -10.74 -11.64
CA ARG A 98 2.56 -11.20 -12.58
C ARG A 98 1.14 -10.98 -12.05
N LEU A 99 0.93 -11.02 -10.73
CA LEU A 99 -0.37 -10.68 -10.14
C LEU A 99 -0.68 -9.19 -10.30
N GLN A 100 0.35 -8.34 -10.25
CA GLN A 100 0.20 -6.87 -10.40
C GLN A 100 -0.19 -6.48 -11.84
N LEU A 101 0.12 -7.29 -12.85
CA LEU A 101 -0.41 -7.08 -14.21
C LEU A 101 -1.95 -7.17 -14.28
N ILE A 102 -2.55 -7.96 -13.39
CA ILE A 102 -4.00 -8.16 -13.32
C ILE A 102 -4.63 -7.15 -12.35
N ASN A 103 -3.94 -6.85 -11.25
CA ASN A 103 -4.36 -5.93 -10.20
C ASN A 103 -3.21 -4.97 -9.85
N PRO A 104 -3.03 -3.86 -10.59
CA PRO A 104 -1.88 -2.99 -10.43
C PRO A 104 -1.86 -2.35 -9.05
N LEU A 105 -0.65 -2.17 -8.53
CA LEU A 105 -0.46 -1.39 -7.31
C LEU A 105 -0.89 0.07 -7.56
N PRO A 106 -1.52 0.74 -6.58
CA PRO A 106 -1.77 2.17 -6.70
C PRO A 106 -0.43 2.88 -6.91
N ASP A 107 -0.40 3.74 -7.94
CA ASP A 107 0.80 4.50 -8.33
C ASP A 107 0.98 5.71 -7.41
N THR A 108 1.16 5.47 -6.12
CA THR A 108 1.42 6.53 -5.15
C THR A 108 2.65 6.19 -4.32
N ASP A 109 3.67 7.06 -4.44
CA ASP A 109 4.79 7.14 -3.49
C ASP A 109 4.35 7.73 -2.14
N GLU A 110 3.06 8.07 -2.01
CA GLU A 110 2.46 8.55 -0.78
C GLU A 110 2.39 7.39 0.21
N GLU A 111 2.91 7.65 1.40
CA GLU A 111 2.64 6.84 2.58
C GLU A 111 1.13 6.65 2.66
N THR A 112 0.67 5.39 2.77
CA THR A 112 -0.74 5.07 2.93
C THR A 112 -1.29 6.01 4.01
N THR A 113 -2.32 6.77 3.68
CA THR A 113 -2.92 7.72 4.63
C THR A 113 -4.15 7.11 5.28
N THR A 114 -4.60 7.70 6.39
CA THR A 114 -5.89 7.33 7.01
C THR A 114 -7.06 7.55 6.03
N THR A 115 -6.96 8.55 5.15
CA THR A 115 -7.91 8.78 4.05
C THR A 115 -7.94 7.60 3.07
N ASP A 116 -6.78 7.07 2.66
CA ASP A 116 -6.72 5.93 1.74
C ASP A 116 -7.33 4.66 2.35
N LEU A 117 -7.14 4.48 3.66
CA LEU A 117 -7.77 3.39 4.40
C LEU A 117 -9.28 3.58 4.49
N MET A 118 -9.75 4.78 4.79
CA MET A 118 -11.18 5.11 4.79
C MET A 118 -11.83 4.84 3.43
N GLU A 119 -11.20 5.29 2.32
CA GLU A 119 -11.67 4.99 0.97
C GLU A 119 -11.65 3.49 0.65
N THR A 120 -10.67 2.76 1.18
CA THR A 120 -10.58 1.31 1.02
C THR A 120 -11.69 0.56 1.76
N LEU A 121 -12.12 1.06 2.93
CA LEU A 121 -13.22 0.46 3.67
C LEU A 121 -14.57 0.57 2.94
N LYS A 122 -14.71 1.48 1.96
CA LYS A 122 -15.91 1.56 1.09
C LYS A 122 -16.12 0.31 0.23
N TYR A 123 -15.12 -0.56 0.06
CA TYR A 123 -15.28 -1.84 -0.63
C TYR A 123 -15.94 -2.91 0.25
N VAL A 124 -16.10 -2.67 1.55
CA VAL A 124 -16.82 -3.56 2.46
C VAL A 124 -18.28 -3.16 2.48
N VAL A 125 -19.13 -4.05 1.98
CA VAL A 125 -20.57 -3.85 1.88
C VAL A 125 -21.26 -4.59 3.01
N ASP A 126 -22.15 -3.91 3.73
CA ASP A 126 -23.05 -4.56 4.68
C ASP A 126 -23.98 -5.51 3.90
N PRO A 127 -23.94 -6.83 4.15
CA PRO A 127 -24.72 -7.81 3.39
C PRO A 127 -26.23 -7.76 3.65
N GLU A 128 -26.68 -7.12 4.74
CA GLU A 128 -28.12 -6.96 5.03
C GLU A 128 -28.70 -5.76 4.29
N VAL A 129 -27.92 -4.68 4.20
CA VAL A 129 -28.37 -3.39 3.69
C VAL A 129 -27.93 -3.14 2.23
N GLY A 130 -26.83 -3.74 1.79
CA GLY A 130 -26.28 -3.58 0.45
C GLY A 130 -25.54 -2.24 0.22
N VAL A 131 -25.20 -1.52 1.29
CA VAL A 131 -24.46 -0.26 1.26
C VAL A 131 -23.12 -0.44 1.99
N ASN A 132 -22.10 0.32 1.62
CA ASN A 132 -20.79 0.19 2.24
C ASN A 132 -20.77 0.74 3.67
N ILE A 133 -19.91 0.16 4.51
CA ILE A 133 -19.84 0.46 5.94
C ILE A 133 -19.42 1.91 6.25
N VAL A 134 -18.73 2.58 5.34
CA VAL A 134 -18.30 3.97 5.51
C VAL A 134 -19.49 4.90 5.27
N ASP A 135 -20.21 4.73 4.16
CA ASP A 135 -21.38 5.55 3.83
C ASP A 135 -22.58 5.27 4.73
N LEU A 136 -22.64 4.08 5.34
CA LEU A 136 -23.57 3.78 6.44
C LEU A 136 -23.19 4.48 7.76
N GLY A 137 -22.03 5.12 7.85
CA GLY A 137 -21.55 5.76 9.08
C GLY A 137 -21.17 4.75 10.17
N LEU A 138 -20.80 3.53 9.80
CA LEU A 138 -20.39 2.49 10.76
C LEU A 138 -18.91 2.61 11.14
N VAL A 139 -18.09 3.24 10.30
CA VAL A 139 -16.67 3.51 10.61
C VAL A 139 -16.56 4.88 11.28
N TYR A 140 -16.13 4.90 12.54
CA TYR A 140 -16.02 6.12 13.32
C TYR A 140 -14.65 6.76 13.20
N ASP A 141 -13.61 5.95 13.16
CA ASP A 141 -12.25 6.45 13.06
C ASP A 141 -11.31 5.42 12.40
N VAL A 142 -10.25 5.94 11.79
CA VAL A 142 -9.15 5.14 11.26
C VAL A 142 -7.85 5.84 11.62
N ASP A 143 -7.08 5.19 12.48
CA ASP A 143 -5.73 5.60 12.85
C ASP A 143 -4.71 4.75 12.11
N LEU A 144 -3.59 5.37 11.75
CA LEU A 144 -2.44 4.69 11.16
C LEU A 144 -1.16 5.20 11.83
N THR A 145 -0.44 4.30 12.48
CA THR A 145 0.87 4.57 13.07
C THR A 145 1.89 3.63 12.43
N ASP A 146 2.84 4.18 11.67
CA ASP A 146 3.78 3.42 10.86
C ASP A 146 3.09 2.39 9.94
N THR A 147 3.13 1.11 10.28
CA THR A 147 2.52 0.00 9.54
C THR A 147 1.37 -0.66 10.30
N HIS A 148 0.85 0.00 11.34
CA HIS A 148 -0.23 -0.48 12.18
C HIS A 148 -1.49 0.36 11.99
N ALA A 149 -2.52 -0.24 11.39
CA ALA A 149 -3.83 0.38 11.24
C ALA A 149 -4.76 -0.04 12.37
N VAL A 150 -5.49 0.92 12.92
CA VAL A 150 -6.53 0.70 13.92
C VAL A 150 -7.84 1.28 13.37
N ILE A 151 -8.83 0.42 13.19
CA ILE A 151 -10.15 0.80 12.69
C ILE A 151 -11.10 0.79 13.87
N THR A 152 -11.66 1.95 14.21
CA THR A 152 -12.71 2.05 15.24
C THR A 152 -14.05 2.10 14.54
N MET A 153 -14.89 1.09 14.77
CA MET A 153 -16.18 0.98 14.10
C MET A 153 -17.26 0.43 15.02
N THR A 154 -18.49 0.57 14.58
CA THR A 154 -19.70 0.05 15.23
C THR A 154 -20.49 -0.80 14.24
N LEU A 155 -21.59 -1.39 14.71
CA LEU A 155 -22.52 -2.15 13.89
C LEU A 155 -23.95 -1.75 14.22
N THR A 156 -24.87 -1.99 13.30
CA THR A 156 -26.28 -1.58 13.41
C THR A 156 -26.98 -2.22 14.61
N THR A 157 -26.55 -3.41 15.04
CA THR A 157 -27.14 -4.14 16.17
C THR A 157 -26.03 -4.89 16.96
N PRO A 158 -26.16 -5.15 18.27
CA PRO A 158 -25.23 -6.02 18.99
C PRO A 158 -25.49 -7.53 18.77
N GLY A 159 -24.43 -8.35 18.72
CA GLY A 159 -24.51 -9.81 18.91
C GLY A 159 -24.91 -10.68 17.70
N CYS A 160 -25.01 -10.13 16.49
CA CYS A 160 -25.25 -10.90 15.26
C CYS A 160 -23.97 -11.64 14.82
N PRO A 161 -24.04 -12.95 14.47
CA PRO A 161 -22.88 -13.69 13.96
C PRO A 161 -22.31 -13.14 12.64
N LEU A 162 -23.09 -12.34 11.91
CA LEU A 162 -22.67 -11.70 10.66
C LEU A 162 -21.60 -10.61 10.87
N HIS A 163 -21.49 -10.07 12.08
CA HIS A 163 -20.52 -9.05 12.45
C HIS A 163 -19.07 -9.49 12.24
N ALA A 164 -18.76 -10.73 12.59
CA ALA A 164 -17.43 -11.30 12.38
C ALA A 164 -17.05 -11.31 10.88
N THR A 165 -18.04 -11.38 9.98
CA THR A 165 -17.82 -11.30 8.54
C THR A 165 -17.45 -9.89 8.10
N ILE A 166 -18.06 -8.86 8.67
CA ILE A 166 -17.78 -7.45 8.33
C ILE A 166 -16.40 -7.04 8.86
N GLU A 167 -16.09 -7.39 10.11
CA GLU A 167 -14.77 -7.13 10.71
C GLU A 167 -13.66 -7.80 9.91
N GLU A 168 -13.85 -9.07 9.54
CA GLU A 168 -12.88 -9.80 8.73
C GLU A 168 -12.77 -9.23 7.31
N ALA A 169 -13.89 -8.81 6.71
CA ALA A 169 -13.86 -8.16 5.40
C ALA A 169 -13.09 -6.82 5.44
N ALA A 170 -13.27 -6.02 6.50
CA ALA A 170 -12.52 -4.79 6.74
C ALA A 170 -11.02 -5.04 6.86
N ARG A 171 -10.62 -6.04 7.67
CA ARG A 171 -9.22 -6.45 7.77
C ARG A 171 -8.67 -6.88 6.40
N ARG A 172 -9.34 -7.83 5.76
CA ARG A 172 -8.87 -8.46 4.53
C ARG A 172 -8.74 -7.46 3.37
N VAL A 173 -9.66 -6.51 3.24
CA VAL A 173 -9.59 -5.52 2.16
C VAL A 173 -8.41 -4.58 2.34
N ILE A 174 -8.12 -4.20 3.59
CA ILE A 174 -6.96 -3.38 3.95
C ILE A 174 -5.68 -4.16 3.71
N GLU A 175 -5.57 -5.41 4.16
CA GLU A 175 -4.39 -6.26 3.87
C GLU A 175 -4.13 -6.41 2.36
N THR A 176 -5.20 -6.62 1.59
CA THR A 176 -5.11 -6.87 0.15
C THR A 176 -4.67 -5.62 -0.61
N ARG A 177 -5.20 -4.45 -0.25
CA ARG A 177 -4.94 -3.19 -0.96
C ARG A 177 -3.74 -2.43 -0.40
N HIS A 178 -3.40 -2.67 0.86
CA HIS A 178 -2.32 -2.03 1.58
C HIS A 178 -1.34 -3.04 2.21
N PRO A 179 -0.64 -3.89 1.42
CA PRO A 179 0.33 -4.87 1.93
C PRO A 179 1.51 -4.34 2.78
N ALA A 180 1.72 -3.02 2.91
CA ALA A 180 2.70 -2.44 3.83
C ALA A 180 2.16 -2.31 5.25
N ILE A 181 0.84 -2.42 5.45
CA ILE A 181 0.23 -2.51 6.76
C ILE A 181 0.42 -3.93 7.24
N THR A 182 1.21 -4.08 8.30
CA THR A 182 1.63 -5.38 8.84
C THR A 182 0.82 -5.80 10.06
N ALA A 183 0.06 -4.87 10.64
CA ALA A 183 -0.83 -5.11 11.77
C ALA A 183 -2.13 -4.34 11.57
N ILE A 184 -3.26 -5.00 11.81
CA ILE A 184 -4.60 -4.40 11.68
C ILE A 184 -5.45 -4.83 12.87
N ASP A 185 -5.82 -3.85 13.69
CA ASP A 185 -6.79 -4.02 14.75
C ASP A 185 -8.14 -3.41 14.34
N VAL A 186 -9.21 -4.16 14.59
CA VAL A 186 -10.59 -3.69 14.40
C VAL A 186 -11.22 -3.60 15.78
N ASN A 187 -11.44 -2.38 16.24
CA ASN A 187 -12.04 -2.07 17.54
C ASN A 187 -13.53 -1.86 17.36
N LEU A 188 -14.32 -2.87 17.73
CA LEU A 188 -15.76 -2.74 17.77
C LEU A 188 -16.21 -1.99 19.04
N VAL A 189 -16.83 -0.83 18.85
CA VAL A 189 -17.36 0.02 19.93
C VAL A 189 -18.87 0.15 19.83
N TRP A 190 -19.51 0.40 20.97
CA TRP A 190 -20.96 0.63 21.07
C TRP A 190 -21.31 2.04 21.57
N GLU A 191 -20.30 2.82 21.93
CA GLU A 191 -20.42 4.20 22.36
C GLU A 191 -19.52 5.10 21.48
N PRO A 192 -20.07 6.14 20.83
CA PRO A 192 -21.50 6.47 20.79
C PRO A 192 -22.33 5.38 20.08
N PRO A 193 -23.63 5.24 20.38
CA PRO A 193 -24.50 4.34 19.65
C PRO A 193 -24.72 4.87 18.23
N TRP A 194 -24.79 3.96 17.25
CA TRP A 194 -25.09 4.31 15.88
C TRP A 194 -26.53 4.82 15.71
N ASP A 195 -26.71 5.80 14.83
CA ASP A 195 -28.02 6.27 14.39
C ASP A 195 -28.02 6.58 12.89
N THR A 196 -29.19 6.52 12.27
CA THR A 196 -29.46 6.85 10.87
C THR A 196 -29.04 8.26 10.47
N GLU A 197 -28.88 9.19 11.43
CA GLU A 197 -28.29 10.51 11.19
C GLU A 197 -26.83 10.44 10.76
N MET A 198 -26.10 9.36 11.08
CA MET A 198 -24.69 9.15 10.73
C MET A 198 -24.50 8.71 9.27
N ILE A 199 -25.57 8.35 8.55
CA ILE A 199 -25.52 7.93 7.15
C ILE A 199 -25.19 9.14 6.28
N THR A 200 -24.18 9.01 5.42
CA THR A 200 -23.73 10.03 4.47
C THR A 200 -24.80 10.31 3.41
N ASP A 201 -24.67 11.43 2.68
CA ASP A 201 -25.58 11.75 1.57
C ASP A 201 -25.53 10.66 0.47
N GLU A 202 -24.35 10.11 0.20
CA GLU A 202 -24.11 8.99 -0.70
C GLU A 202 -24.81 7.72 -0.20
N GLY A 203 -24.72 7.42 1.10
CA GLY A 203 -25.40 6.30 1.72
C GLY A 203 -26.92 6.41 1.64
N ARG A 204 -27.48 7.59 1.94
CA ARG A 204 -28.93 7.88 1.83
C ARG A 204 -29.41 7.70 0.39
N LYS A 205 -28.64 8.18 -0.59
CA LYS A 205 -28.93 8.00 -2.00
C LYS A 205 -28.92 6.53 -2.41
N ALA A 206 -27.97 5.74 -1.91
CA ALA A 206 -27.92 4.30 -2.17
C ALA A 206 -29.13 3.55 -1.58
N LEU A 207 -29.64 4.01 -0.44
CA LEU A 207 -30.85 3.51 0.21
C LEU A 207 -32.15 4.00 -0.43
N GLY A 208 -32.09 5.04 -1.27
CA GLY A 208 -33.27 5.67 -1.87
C GLY A 208 -34.09 6.52 -0.90
N TRP A 209 -33.45 7.12 0.10
CA TRP A 209 -34.06 8.03 1.08
C TRP A 209 -34.14 9.47 0.59
#